data_AF-A0A1E1V8C4-F1
#
_entry.id   AF-A0A1E1V8C4-F1
#
_cell.length_a   1.000
_cell.length_b   1.000
_cell.length_c   1.000
_cell.angle_alpha   90.00
_cell.angle_beta   90.00
_cell.angle_gamma   90.00
#
_symmetry.space_group_name_H-M   'P 1'
#
loop_
_entity.id
_entity.type
_entity.pdbx_description
1 polymer ?
#
loop_
_entity_poly.entity_id
_entity_poly.type
_entity_poly.pdbx_seq_one_letter_code
_entity_poly.pdbx_strand_id
1 'polypeptide(L)'
;MPFARAFLCSLLLPALAACTTTAGPVPGTAEFAAVKVSRGYDCGVAVDRRRVMAGLAPAERGRFVAVNASLAVKSYKAPRHCDAAERSAVQHELATLTRR
;
A
#
# COMPACT_ATOMS: atom_id res chain seq x y z
N MET A 1 -41.17 -34.96 -32.41
CA MET A 1 -39.81 -35.52 -32.28
C MET A 1 -38.79 -34.43 -32.60
N PRO A 2 -38.16 -33.79 -31.60
CA PRO A 2 -37.05 -32.86 -31.84
C PRO A 2 -35.70 -33.56 -31.65
N PHE A 3 -34.86 -33.45 -32.68
CA PHE A 3 -33.48 -33.94 -32.71
C PHE A 3 -32.56 -33.09 -31.83
N ALA A 4 -31.59 -33.77 -31.24
CA ALA A 4 -30.72 -33.33 -30.17
C ALA A 4 -29.64 -32.31 -30.58
N ARG A 5 -29.12 -31.60 -29.55
CA ARG A 5 -27.71 -31.65 -29.07
C ARG A 5 -26.98 -30.30 -29.02
N ALA A 6 -26.80 -29.79 -27.80
CA ALA A 6 -25.61 -29.06 -27.26
C ALA A 6 -26.02 -28.47 -25.90
N PHE A 7 -25.98 -29.24 -24.80
CA PHE A 7 -24.84 -29.32 -23.86
C PHE A 7 -24.15 -27.97 -23.59
N LEU A 8 -24.16 -27.59 -22.31
CA LEU A 8 -23.19 -26.72 -21.62
C LEU A 8 -23.30 -25.21 -21.88
N CYS A 9 -24.38 -24.60 -21.38
CA CYS A 9 -24.26 -23.25 -20.81
C CYS A 9 -23.49 -23.33 -19.48
N SER A 10 -22.20 -23.56 -19.64
CA SER A 10 -21.07 -23.12 -18.81
C SER A 10 -21.45 -22.29 -17.57
N LEU A 11 -21.50 -23.01 -16.46
CA LEU A 11 -21.09 -22.60 -15.12
C LEU A 11 -19.75 -21.84 -15.16
N LEU A 12 -19.74 -20.55 -15.48
CA LEU A 12 -18.52 -19.73 -15.43
C LEU A 12 -18.88 -18.30 -15.03
N LEU A 13 -19.20 -18.09 -13.75
CA LEU A 13 -19.02 -16.82 -13.03
C LEU A 13 -19.14 -17.08 -11.52
N PRO A 14 -18.08 -17.60 -10.89
CA PRO A 14 -17.68 -17.05 -9.61
C PRO A 14 -16.18 -16.73 -9.68
N ALA A 15 -15.83 -15.77 -10.54
CA ALA A 15 -14.55 -15.08 -10.45
C ALA A 15 -14.81 -13.68 -9.86
N LEU A 16 -15.55 -13.61 -8.74
CA LEU A 16 -15.36 -12.48 -7.84
C LEU A 16 -13.93 -12.61 -7.35
N ALA A 17 -13.09 -11.73 -7.91
CA ALA A 17 -11.73 -11.45 -7.56
C ALA A 17 -11.41 -11.95 -6.16
N ALA A 18 -10.51 -12.93 -6.09
CA ALA A 18 -9.80 -13.24 -4.88
C ALA A 18 -9.39 -11.89 -4.27
N CYS A 19 -10.05 -11.49 -3.20
CA CYS A 19 -9.56 -10.44 -2.32
C CYS A 19 -8.18 -10.94 -1.92
N THR A 20 -7.15 -10.46 -2.61
CA THR A 20 -5.77 -10.59 -2.18
C THR A 20 -5.70 -9.74 -0.94
N THR A 21 -6.13 -10.31 0.19
CA THR A 21 -5.81 -9.86 1.53
C THR A 21 -4.32 -10.10 1.69
N THR A 22 -3.53 -9.34 0.92
CA THR A 22 -2.11 -9.18 1.15
C THR A 22 -2.09 -8.56 2.51
N ALA A 23 -1.77 -9.35 3.54
CA ALA A 23 -1.62 -8.87 4.89
C ALA A 23 -0.67 -7.68 4.80
N GLY A 24 -1.23 -6.47 4.86
CA GLY A 24 -0.46 -5.25 4.77
C GLY A 24 0.50 -5.24 5.95
N PRO A 25 1.65 -4.55 5.83
CA PRO A 25 2.53 -4.39 6.97
C PRO A 25 1.74 -3.87 8.18
N VAL A 26 2.04 -4.40 9.36
CA VAL A 26 1.23 -4.18 10.56
C VAL A 26 1.47 -2.75 11.08
N PRO A 27 0.42 -2.00 11.46
CA PRO A 27 0.60 -0.67 12.05
C PRO A 27 1.56 -0.70 13.25
N GLY A 28 2.57 0.16 13.22
CA GLY A 28 3.61 0.23 14.26
C GLY A 28 4.92 -0.46 13.91
N THR A 29 5.01 -1.19 12.79
CA THR A 29 6.29 -1.72 12.30
C THR A 29 7.02 -0.74 11.40
N ALA A 30 8.33 -0.96 11.25
CA ALA A 30 9.17 -0.23 10.30
C ALA A 30 8.64 -0.30 8.86
N GLU A 31 8.16 -1.46 8.42
CA GLU A 31 7.64 -1.66 7.06
C GLU A 31 6.38 -0.83 6.82
N PHE A 32 5.48 -0.78 7.80
CA PHE A 32 4.24 -0.01 7.64
C PHE A 32 4.55 1.47 7.49
N ALA A 33 5.40 2.00 8.38
CA ALA A 33 5.87 3.37 8.29
C ALA A 33 6.56 3.64 6.94
N ALA A 34 7.43 2.74 6.49
CA ALA A 34 8.15 2.90 5.22
C ALA A 34 7.23 2.92 4.00
N VAL A 35 6.21 2.05 3.97
CA VAL A 35 5.20 2.00 2.89
C VAL A 35 4.38 3.28 2.86
N LYS A 36 3.91 3.77 4.02
CA LYS A 36 3.12 5.02 4.10
C LYS A 36 3.95 6.24 3.71
N VAL A 37 5.19 6.33 4.18
CA VAL A 37 6.13 7.39 3.79
C VAL A 37 6.40 7.36 2.28
N SER A 38 6.64 6.18 1.71
CA SER A 38 6.84 6.04 0.26
C SER A 38 5.62 6.51 -0.53
N ARG A 39 4.42 6.13 -0.10
CA ARG A 39 3.18 6.58 -0.76
C ARG A 39 2.98 8.09 -0.61
N GLY A 40 3.37 8.66 0.53
CA GLY A 40 3.43 10.12 0.74
C GLY A 40 4.24 10.83 -0.33
N TYR A 41 5.45 10.33 -0.60
CA TYR A 41 6.31 10.88 -1.65
C TYR A 41 5.71 10.71 -3.05
N ASP A 42 5.16 9.54 -3.38
CA ASP A 42 4.49 9.30 -4.66
C ASP A 42 3.33 10.30 -4.90
N CYS A 43 2.58 10.62 -3.83
CA CYS A 43 1.45 11.55 -3.90
C CYS A 43 1.83 13.03 -3.82
N GLY A 44 3.12 13.36 -3.63
CA GLY A 44 3.60 14.74 -3.44
C GLY A 44 3.18 15.36 -2.09
N VAL A 45 2.92 14.53 -1.08
CA VAL A 45 2.54 14.99 0.26
C VAL A 45 3.80 15.26 1.09
N ALA A 46 3.78 16.33 1.89
CA ALA A 46 4.87 16.63 2.82
C ALA A 46 4.99 15.53 3.88
N VAL A 47 6.21 15.00 4.08
CA VAL A 47 6.50 13.95 5.05
C VAL A 47 7.56 14.40 6.04
N ASP A 48 7.21 14.48 7.32
CA ASP A 48 8.19 14.63 8.40
C ASP A 48 8.77 13.26 8.77
N ARG A 49 9.78 12.84 8.00
CA ARG A 49 10.47 11.57 8.18
C ARG A 49 11.16 11.47 9.55
N ARG A 50 11.65 12.59 10.10
CA ARG A 50 12.31 12.60 11.41
C ARG A 50 11.30 12.25 12.51
N ARG A 51 10.10 12.84 12.46
CA ARG A 51 9.03 12.55 13.41
C ARG A 51 8.49 11.14 13.27
N VAL A 52 8.35 10.62 12.06
CA VAL A 52 8.02 9.20 11.83
C VAL A 52 9.04 8.26 12.48
N MET A 53 10.34 8.52 12.27
CA MET A 53 11.40 7.71 12.88
C MET A 53 11.45 7.83 14.41
N ALA A 54 11.06 8.98 14.97
CA ALA A 54 11.00 9.18 16.41
C ALA A 54 9.95 8.29 17.08
N GLY A 55 8.81 8.06 16.42
CA GLY A 55 7.76 7.15 16.87
C GLY A 55 8.06 5.65 16.73
N LEU A 56 9.19 5.29 16.09
CA LEU A 56 9.65 3.91 15.98
C LEU A 56 10.59 3.53 17.11
N ALA A 57 10.49 2.26 17.55
CA ALA A 57 11.45 1.67 18.48
C ALA A 57 12.89 1.79 17.92
N PRO A 58 13.92 2.02 18.76
CA PRO A 58 15.30 2.21 18.29
C PRO A 58 15.80 1.09 17.37
N ALA A 59 15.47 -0.17 17.68
CA ALA A 59 15.84 -1.34 16.89
C ALA A 59 15.22 -1.35 15.48
N GLU A 60 14.03 -0.76 15.33
CA GLU A 60 13.26 -0.74 14.07
C GLU A 60 13.72 0.38 13.11
N ARG A 61 14.44 1.38 13.60
CA ARG A 61 14.85 2.54 12.80
C ARG A 61 15.76 2.16 11.64
N GLY A 62 16.72 1.26 11.86
CA GLY A 62 17.61 0.77 10.80
C GLY A 62 16.82 0.02 9.71
N ARG A 63 15.86 -0.82 10.13
CA ARG A 63 14.97 -1.56 9.26
C ARG A 63 14.09 -0.64 8.41
N PHE A 64 13.56 0.43 9.02
CA PHE A 64 12.80 1.45 8.31
C PHE A 64 13.61 2.10 7.18
N VAL A 65 14.87 2.48 7.45
CA VAL A 65 15.74 3.12 6.45
C VAL A 65 16.00 2.18 5.28
N ALA A 66 16.30 0.90 5.54
CA ALA A 66 16.57 -0.09 4.50
C ALA A 66 15.33 -0.35 3.61
N VAL A 67 14.16 -0.51 4.22
CA VAL A 67 12.91 -0.74 3.49
C VAL A 67 12.51 0.50 2.70
N ASN A 68 12.59 1.69 3.30
CA ASN A 68 12.23 2.93 2.64
C ASN A 68 13.14 3.23 1.42
N ALA A 69 14.44 2.96 1.52
CA ALA A 69 15.36 3.07 0.38
C ALA A 69 14.98 2.11 -0.77
N SER A 70 14.64 0.86 -0.45
CA SER A 70 14.20 -0.12 -1.44
C SER A 70 12.89 0.30 -2.13
N LEU A 71 11.96 0.89 -1.37
CA LEU A 71 10.71 1.42 -1.90
C LEU A 71 10.95 2.65 -2.78
N ALA A 72 11.85 3.56 -2.40
CA ALA A 72 12.20 4.71 -3.22
C ALA A 72 12.71 4.30 -4.62
N VAL A 73 13.56 3.27 -4.69
CA VAL A 73 14.01 2.72 -5.99
C VAL A 73 12.84 2.14 -6.79
N LYS A 74 11.90 1.45 -6.14
CA LYS A 74 10.70 0.90 -6.80
C LYS A 74 9.80 2.02 -7.33
N SER A 75 9.52 3.04 -6.52
CA SER A 75 8.74 4.22 -6.91
C SER A 75 9.38 4.98 -8.05
N TYR A 76 10.71 5.16 -8.04
CA TYR A 76 11.44 5.80 -9.13
C TYR A 76 11.27 5.04 -10.46
N LYS A 77 11.31 3.71 -10.42
CA LYS A 77 11.13 2.86 -11.62
C LYS A 77 9.68 2.77 -12.10
N ALA A 78 8.71 3.01 -11.22
CA ALA A 78 7.29 2.90 -11.53
C ALA A 78 6.51 3.97 -10.74
N PRO A 79 6.58 5.24 -11.17
CA PRO A 79 5.93 6.34 -10.48
C PRO A 79 4.42 6.16 -10.51
N ARG A 80 3.77 6.32 -9.35
CA ARG A 80 2.33 6.21 -9.21
C ARG A 80 1.75 7.54 -8.84
N HIS A 81 0.98 8.13 -9.75
CA HIS A 81 0.22 9.33 -9.44
C HIS A 81 -0.91 9.03 -8.47
N CYS A 82 -1.28 10.04 -7.68
CA CYS A 82 -2.42 10.00 -6.78
C CYS A 82 -3.43 11.06 -7.22
N ASP A 83 -4.71 10.69 -7.16
CA ASP A 83 -5.79 11.65 -7.29
C ASP A 83 -5.94 12.49 -6.01
N ALA A 84 -6.89 13.43 -6.02
CA ALA A 84 -7.13 14.32 -4.87
C ALA A 84 -7.63 13.57 -3.63
N ALA A 85 -8.45 12.53 -3.79
CA ALA A 85 -9.02 11.77 -2.69
C ALA A 85 -7.94 10.89 -2.03
N GLU A 86 -7.14 10.18 -2.83
CA GLU A 86 -5.98 9.42 -2.34
C GLU A 86 -4.97 10.33 -1.64
N ARG A 87 -4.67 11.50 -2.20
CA ARG A 87 -3.74 12.45 -1.57
C ARG A 87 -4.22 12.86 -0.19
N SER A 88 -5.51 13.17 -0.05
CA SER A 88 -6.12 13.52 1.23
C SER A 88 -6.05 12.37 2.23
N ALA A 89 -6.37 11.14 1.80
CA ALA A 89 -6.29 9.95 2.64
C ALA A 89 -4.85 9.70 3.14
N VAL A 90 -3.86 9.78 2.24
CA VAL A 90 -2.44 9.60 2.57
C VAL A 90 -1.96 10.68 3.55
N GLN A 91 -2.39 11.93 3.37
CA GLN A 91 -2.06 13.01 4.31
C GLN A 91 -2.61 12.72 5.71
N HIS A 92 -3.85 12.22 5.82
CA HIS A 92 -4.45 11.85 7.09
C HIS A 92 -3.70 10.68 7.76
N GLU A 93 -3.32 9.67 6.99
CA GLU A 93 -2.55 8.52 7.49
C GLU A 93 -1.16 8.94 8.03
N LEU A 94 -0.45 9.81 7.30
CA LEU A 94 0.85 10.35 7.73
C LEU A 94 0.73 11.23 8.97
N ALA A 95 -0.31 12.04 9.06
CA ALA A 95 -0.60 12.83 10.25
C ALA A 95 -0.92 11.93 11.46
N THR A 96 -1.50 10.76 11.24
CA THR A 96 -1.77 9.77 12.29
C THR A 96 -0.49 9.08 12.75
N LEU A 97 0.43 8.77 11.83
CA LEU A 97 1.74 8.18 12.14
C LEU A 97 2.62 9.08 13.01
N THR A 98 2.53 10.40 12.84
CA THR A 98 3.39 11.37 13.52
C THR A 98 2.79 11.95 14.80
N ARG A 99 1.53 11.66 15.11
CA ARG A 99 0.84 12.09 16.33
C ARG A 99 0.97 11.12 17.51
N ARG A 100 1.45 9.90 17.25
CA ARG A 100 1.78 8.91 18.29
C ARG A 100 3.13 9.25 18.93
#